data_AF-A0A2W1MKE8-F1
#
_entry.id   AF-A0A2W1MKE8-F1
#
_cell.length_a   1.000
_cell.length_b   1.000
_cell.length_c   1.000
_cell.angle_alpha   90.00
_cell.angle_beta   90.00
_cell.angle_gamma   90.00
#
_symmetry.space_group_name_H-M   'P 1'
#
loop_
_entity.id
_entity.type
_entity.pdbx_description
1 polymer ?
#
loop_
_entity_poly.entity_id
_entity_poly.type
_entity_poly.pdbx_seq_one_letter_code
_entity_poly.pdbx_strand_id
1 'polypeptide(L)'
;MNDPRQAPLMLRQDIERNADELQYREQGLSLSEDGLALVLSYYFENYRPGYDVRVVYSYQVPLAEFTRWMIDSGRLQLYRP
;
A
#
# COMPACT_ATOMS: atom_id res chain seq x y z
N MET A 1 0.90 14.92 -9.63
CA MET A 1 1.61 15.65 -8.56
C MET A 1 0.79 15.42 -7.30
N ASN A 2 1.26 14.58 -6.37
CA ASN A 2 0.47 14.12 -5.23
C ASN A 2 0.11 15.28 -4.28
N ASP A 3 -1.17 15.43 -3.92
CA ASP A 3 -1.61 16.34 -2.87
C ASP A 3 -1.01 15.87 -1.53
N PRO A 4 -0.22 16.71 -0.82
CA PRO A 4 0.39 16.34 0.45
C PRO A 4 -0.63 16.02 1.57
N ARG A 5 -1.93 16.29 1.37
CA ARG A 5 -3.02 15.96 2.31
C ARG A 5 -3.56 14.53 2.16
N GLN A 6 -3.07 13.76 1.20
CA GLN A 6 -3.41 12.35 1.02
C GLN A 6 -2.14 11.49 0.98
N ALA A 7 -1.26 11.66 1.98
CA ALA A 7 -0.18 10.71 2.17
C ALA A 7 -0.78 9.30 2.35
N PRO A 8 -0.33 8.30 1.57
CA PRO A 8 -0.86 6.95 1.69
C PRO A 8 -0.63 6.45 3.12
N LEU A 9 -1.61 5.72 3.66
CA LEU A 9 -1.45 4.98 4.89
C LEU A 9 -0.39 3.90 4.65
N MET A 10 0.77 4.07 5.28
CA MET A 10 1.83 3.07 5.24
C MET A 10 1.38 1.81 5.97
N LEU A 11 1.25 0.70 5.24
CA LEU A 11 0.86 -0.59 5.79
C LEU A 11 2.07 -1.41 6.19
N ARG A 12 3.10 -1.39 5.36
CA ARG A 12 4.32 -2.18 5.57
C ARG A 12 5.51 -1.52 4.91
N GLN A 13 6.62 -1.51 5.61
CA GLN A 13 7.91 -1.07 5.10
C GLN A 13 8.97 -2.04 5.60
N ASP A 14 9.71 -2.66 4.67
CA ASP A 14 10.81 -3.55 4.98
C ASP A 14 12.08 -3.08 4.26
N ILE A 15 13.19 -3.15 4.98
CA ILE A 15 14.51 -2.87 4.45
C ILE A 15 15.41 -4.03 4.83
N GLU A 16 15.89 -4.76 3.83
CA GLU A 16 16.85 -5.85 3.99
C GLU A 16 18.20 -5.42 3.42
N ARG A 17 19.24 -5.52 4.25
CA ARG A 17 20.61 -5.15 3.90
C ARG A 17 21.48 -6.39 3.91
N ASN A 18 22.10 -6.68 2.78
CA ASN A 18 23.16 -7.67 2.62
C ASN A 18 24.45 -6.95 2.19
N ALA A 19 25.59 -7.66 2.15
CA ALA A 19 26.91 -7.07 1.94
C ALA A 19 26.99 -6.13 0.71
N ASP A 20 26.38 -6.53 -0.40
CA ASP A 20 26.39 -5.77 -1.67
C ASP A 20 24.98 -5.55 -2.25
N GLU A 21 23.94 -5.65 -1.41
CA GLU A 21 22.55 -5.58 -1.85
C GLU A 21 21.68 -4.86 -0.81
N LEU A 22 20.82 -3.97 -1.29
CA LEU A 22 19.77 -3.33 -0.49
C LEU A 22 18.42 -3.61 -1.15
N GLN A 23 17.57 -4.36 -0.46
CA GLN A 23 16.19 -4.53 -0.87
C GLN A 23 15.29 -3.63 -0.03
N TYR A 24 14.49 -2.83 -0.71
CA TYR A 24 13.50 -1.96 -0.11
C TYR A 24 12.11 -2.36 -0.62
N ARG A 25 11.17 -2.52 0.31
CA ARG A 25 9.79 -2.90 0.04
C ARG A 25 8.85 -2.00 0.80
N GLU A 26 7.84 -1.48 0.11
CA GLU A 26 6.82 -0.63 0.71
C GLU A 26 5.43 -1.02 0.20
N GLN A 27 4.46 -1.00 1.11
CA GLN A 27 3.05 -1.19 0.82
C GLN A 27 2.28 -0.02 1.43
N GLY A 28 1.54 0.69 0.60
CA GLY A 28 0.75 1.85 0.99
C GLY A 28 -0.70 1.71 0.56
N LEU A 29 -1.61 2.29 1.35
CA LEU A 29 -3.03 2.34 1.04
C LEU A 29 -3.47 3.78 0.86
N SER A 30 -4.14 4.09 -0.23
CA SER A 30 -4.71 5.42 -0.48
C SER A 30 -6.11 5.32 -1.06
N LEU A 31 -6.77 6.46 -1.21
CA LEU A 31 -7.91 6.58 -2.09
C LEU A 31 -7.42 6.89 -3.51
N SER A 32 -8.22 6.52 -4.52
CA SER A 32 -8.06 7.05 -5.87
C SER A 32 -8.32 8.56 -5.90
N GLU A 33 -7.88 9.25 -6.95
CA GLU A 33 -8.05 10.70 -7.07
C GLU A 33 -9.53 11.14 -7.04
N ASP A 34 -10.44 10.31 -7.56
CA ASP A 34 -11.88 10.53 -7.51
C ASP A 34 -12.54 10.08 -6.19
N GLY A 35 -11.78 9.47 -5.29
CA GLY A 35 -12.26 8.96 -4.00
C GLY A 35 -13.16 7.72 -4.08
N LEU A 36 -13.34 7.12 -5.28
CA LEU A 36 -14.29 6.03 -5.48
C LEU A 36 -13.68 4.64 -5.28
N ALA A 37 -12.36 4.55 -5.14
CA ALA A 37 -11.65 3.30 -4.97
C ALA A 37 -10.58 3.38 -3.89
N LEU A 38 -10.33 2.23 -3.27
CA LEU A 38 -9.17 2.00 -2.43
C LEU A 38 -8.03 1.49 -3.31
N VAL A 39 -6.86 2.10 -3.21
CA VAL A 39 -5.66 1.77 -3.98
C VAL A 39 -4.61 1.21 -3.04
N LEU A 40 -4.23 -0.04 -3.25
CA LEU A 40 -3.13 -0.69 -2.56
C LEU A 40 -1.90 -0.64 -3.47
N SER A 41 -0.94 0.20 -3.09
CA SER A 41 0.29 0.43 -3.82
C SER A 41 1.42 -0.44 -3.29
N TYR A 42 2.21 -0.99 -4.20
CA TYR A 42 3.41 -1.77 -3.91
C TYR A 42 4.61 -1.14 -4.59
N TYR A 43 5.66 -0.96 -3.81
CA TYR A 43 6.95 -0.52 -4.27
C TYR A 43 7.99 -1.56 -3.88
N PHE A 44 8.77 -1.99 -4.86
CA PHE A 44 9.93 -2.84 -4.65
C PHE A 44 11.13 -2.20 -5.34
N GLU A 45 12.24 -2.14 -4.62
CA GLU A 45 13.50 -1.72 -5.17
C GLU A 45 14.62 -2.63 -4.66
N ASN A 46 15.48 -3.05 -5.58
CA ASN A 46 16.65 -3.84 -5.29
C ASN A 46 17.86 -3.12 -5.88
N TYR A 47 18.70 -2.60 -5.00
CA TYR A 47 19.93 -1.94 -5.35
C TYR A 47 21.10 -2.91 -5.23
N ARG A 48 21.86 -3.06 -6.32
CA ARG A 48 23.10 -3.83 -6.36
C ARG A 48 24.14 -3.09 -7.22
N PRO A 49 25.44 -3.15 -6.90
CA PRO A 49 26.47 -2.56 -7.75
C PRO A 49 26.36 -3.04 -9.20
N GLY A 50 26.10 -2.11 -10.12
CA GLY A 50 25.96 -2.39 -11.56
C GLY A 50 24.60 -2.95 -11.99
N TYR A 51 23.62 -3.12 -11.08
CA TYR A 51 22.28 -3.58 -11.40
C TYR A 51 21.24 -3.08 -10.40
N ASP A 52 20.35 -2.22 -10.85
CA ASP A 52 19.21 -1.75 -10.04
C ASP A 52 17.90 -2.19 -10.69
N VAL A 53 16.99 -2.72 -9.87
CA VAL A 53 15.62 -3.06 -10.28
C VAL A 53 14.65 -2.27 -9.43
N ARG A 54 13.70 -1.62 -10.10
CA ARG A 54 12.58 -0.94 -9.48
C ARG A 54 11.28 -1.41 -10.11
N VAL A 55 10.33 -1.79 -9.26
CA VAL A 55 9.01 -2.25 -9.67
C VAL A 55 7.97 -1.49 -8.85
N VAL A 56 7.00 -0.88 -9.56
CA VAL A 56 5.85 -0.20 -8.96
C VAL A 56 4.59 -0.77 -9.59
N TYR A 57 3.67 -1.24 -8.76
CA TYR A 57 2.35 -1.68 -9.21
C TYR A 57 1.31 -1.40 -8.12
N SER A 58 0.04 -1.44 -8.51
CA SER A 58 -1.06 -1.22 -7.59
C SER A 58 -2.22 -2.16 -7.90
N TYR A 59 -3.01 -2.43 -6.87
CA TYR A 59 -4.34 -2.99 -7.00
C TYR A 59 -5.36 -1.92 -6.64
N GLN A 60 -6.49 -1.94 -7.32
CA GLN A 60 -7.58 -1.02 -7.07
C GLN A 60 -8.87 -1.81 -6.87
N VAL A 61 -9.62 -1.46 -5.83
CA VAL A 61 -10.95 -2.02 -5.56
C VAL A 61 -11.94 -0.87 -5.35
N PRO A 62 -13.14 -0.90 -5.96
CA PRO A 62 -14.17 0.08 -5.66
C PRO A 62 -14.45 0.15 -4.15
N LEU A 63 -14.51 1.36 -3.60
CA LEU A 63 -14.66 1.56 -2.16
C LEU A 63 -15.98 0.97 -1.65
N ALA A 64 -17.03 1.00 -2.47
CA ALA A 64 -18.31 0.38 -2.18
C ALA A 64 -18.20 -1.15 -2.02
N GLU A 65 -17.45 -1.81 -2.91
CA GLU A 65 -17.23 -3.25 -2.86
C GLU A 65 -16.37 -3.64 -1.64
N PHE A 66 -15.30 -2.89 -1.39
CA PHE A 66 -14.47 -3.10 -0.21
C PHE A 66 -15.27 -2.90 1.09
N THR A 67 -16.13 -1.89 1.14
CA THR A 67 -17.02 -1.65 2.29
C THR A 67 -18.00 -2.79 2.51
N ARG A 68 -18.60 -3.30 1.43
CA ARG A 68 -19.47 -4.49 1.49
C ARG A 68 -18.69 -5.68 2.05
N TRP A 69 -17.51 -5.96 1.52
CA TRP A 69 -16.66 -7.04 2.00
C TRP A 69 -16.31 -6.89 3.49
N MET A 70 -16.00 -5.68 3.96
CA MET A 70 -15.73 -5.43 5.39
C MET A 70 -16.93 -5.73 6.28
N ILE A 71 -18.15 -5.40 5.82
CA ILE A 71 -19.39 -5.72 6.57
C ILE A 71 -19.58 -7.24 6.64
N ASP A 72 -19.34 -7.93 5.53
CA ASP A 72 -19.64 -9.36 5.40
C ASP A 72 -18.55 -10.27 6.04
N SER A 73 -17.29 -9.84 6.01
CA SER A 73 -16.12 -10.64 6.42
C SER A 73 -15.37 -10.07 7.61
N GLY A 74 -15.61 -8.82 7.98
CA GLY A 74 -14.91 -8.15 9.07
C GLY A 74 -15.36 -8.66 10.44
N ARG A 75 -14.51 -8.42 11.44
CA ARG A 75 -14.86 -8.70 12.84
C ARG A 75 -15.59 -7.49 13.41
N LEU A 76 -16.91 -7.60 13.57
CA LEU A 76 -17.71 -6.58 14.23
C LEU A 76 -17.25 -6.38 15.69
N GLN A 77 -16.89 -5.15 16.03
CA GLN A 77 -16.58 -4.74 17.41
C GLN A 77 -17.66 -3.75 17.86
N LEU A 78 -18.54 -4.18 18.76
CA LEU A 78 -19.56 -3.32 19.35
C LEU A 78 -19.06 -2.81 20.70
N TYR A 79 -18.82 -1.49 20.80
CA TYR A 79 -18.65 -0.84 22.09
C TYR A 79 -20.03 -0.43 22.61
N ARG A 80 -20.45 -0.97 23.76
CA ARG A 80 -21.58 -0.42 24.52
C ARG A 80 -21.01 0.51 25.61
N PRO A 81 -21.52 1.74 25.73
CA PRO A 81 -21.13 2.67 26.78
C PRO A 81 -21.51 2.15 28.18
#